data_AF-A0A496XNP9-F1
#
_entry.id   AF-A0A496XNP9-F1
#
_cell.length_a   1.000
_cell.length_b   1.000
_cell.length_c   1.000
_cell.angle_alpha   90.00
_cell.angle_beta   90.00
_cell.angle_gamma   90.00
#
_symmetry.space_group_name_H-M   'P 1'
#
loop_
_entity.id
_entity.type
_entity.pdbx_description
1 polymer ?
#
loop_
_entity_poly.entity_id
_entity_poly.type
_entity_poly.pdbx_seq_one_letter_code
_entity_poly.pdbx_strand_id
1 'polypeptide(L)'
;MSNYPHVSGPSAESDPALGQLLERLRTRHHDAVCGALLYGSCLRNGNIYDGLVDLYLICDSYQAAYGRSWLAVANWILPPNVFYAKLVPDDKTPDAKTLHCKVTIISLRDFQRGCSPGRFESYIWGRFAQPTSIIYSRDEQSRSAIEDALLQAVHTLLQRAVPALPEQGSLAGLWEQALALSYATELRSERKGRAEELAQSSQEFYTTIARHHANSLGFPFTVYDDGTELRYISQIDHKKRRLCALAWSLRRGQGKLISIMRVLKALFTFDGALDYFAWKLERHTGEKIVIPDKVRRVPMIFLWGFCWDLYRRGLFK
;
A
#
# COMPACT_ATOMS: atom_id res chain seq x y z
N MET A 1 13.66 -3.87 -20.85
CA MET A 1 12.44 -3.05 -20.71
C MET A 1 11.41 -3.94 -20.06
N SER A 2 10.94 -3.60 -18.85
CA SER A 2 9.96 -4.44 -18.17
C SER A 2 8.59 -4.29 -18.84
N ASN A 3 7.74 -5.31 -18.69
CA ASN A 3 6.39 -5.35 -19.27
C ASN A 3 5.33 -4.79 -18.31
N TYR A 4 5.73 -4.05 -17.27
CA TYR A 4 4.77 -3.44 -16.35
C TYR A 4 3.95 -2.36 -17.07
N PRO A 5 2.61 -2.43 -17.06
CA PRO A 5 1.80 -1.47 -17.80
C PRO A 5 1.97 -0.05 -17.26
N HIS A 6 1.97 0.93 -18.16
CA HIS A 6 2.00 2.32 -17.77
C HIS A 6 0.75 2.70 -16.96
N VAL A 7 0.95 3.26 -15.77
CA VAL A 7 -0.13 3.77 -14.91
C VAL A 7 -0.10 5.29 -14.93
N SER A 8 -1.09 5.88 -15.62
CA SER A 8 -1.25 7.33 -15.68
C SER A 8 -1.49 7.94 -14.30
N GLY A 9 -0.94 9.12 -14.06
CA GLY A 9 -1.04 9.79 -12.77
C GLY A 9 -0.11 10.99 -12.66
N PRO A 10 -0.18 11.73 -11.55
CA PRO A 10 0.72 12.83 -11.28
C PRO A 10 2.15 12.31 -11.14
N SER A 11 3.05 12.86 -11.95
CA SER A 11 4.49 12.66 -11.88
C SER A 11 5.17 13.88 -11.25
N ALA A 12 6.41 13.71 -10.80
CA ALA A 12 7.25 14.82 -10.34
C ALA A 12 7.45 15.90 -11.43
N GLU A 13 7.35 15.51 -12.71
CA GLU A 13 7.46 16.42 -13.85
C GLU A 13 6.18 17.22 -14.09
N SER A 14 5.01 16.61 -13.84
CA SER A 14 3.71 17.25 -14.04
C SER A 14 3.26 18.11 -12.85
N ASP A 15 3.77 17.86 -11.64
CA ASP A 15 3.40 18.59 -10.43
C ASP A 15 4.63 19.10 -9.66
N PRO A 16 4.91 20.42 -9.70
CA PRO A 16 6.06 21.01 -9.02
C PRO A 16 6.07 20.82 -7.51
N ALA A 17 4.92 20.74 -6.84
CA ALA A 17 4.84 20.55 -5.40
C ALA A 17 5.24 19.11 -5.03
N LEU A 18 4.85 18.14 -5.84
CA LEU A 18 5.30 16.75 -5.70
C LEU A 18 6.81 16.62 -5.93
N GLY A 19 7.34 17.31 -6.94
CA GLY A 19 8.79 17.39 -7.19
C GLY A 19 9.56 17.98 -6.00
N GLN A 20 9.12 19.13 -5.47
CA GLN A 20 9.74 19.75 -4.29
C GLN A 20 9.68 18.86 -3.04
N LEU A 21 8.55 18.19 -2.81
CA LEU A 21 8.41 17.26 -1.69
C LEU A 21 9.38 16.09 -1.83
N LEU A 22 9.48 15.49 -3.02
CA LEU A 22 10.41 14.39 -3.28
C LEU A 22 11.85 14.80 -3.02
N GLU A 23 12.26 15.99 -3.46
CA GLU A 23 13.62 16.48 -3.25
C GLU A 23 13.93 16.69 -1.76
N ARG A 24 12.99 17.27 -1.00
CA ARG A 24 13.10 17.40 0.46
C ARG A 24 13.21 16.05 1.15
N LEU A 25 12.44 15.06 0.71
CA LEU A 25 12.47 13.70 1.27
C LEU A 25 13.78 12.98 0.94
N ARG A 26 14.27 13.11 -0.29
CA ARG A 26 15.57 12.54 -0.70
C ARG A 26 16.72 13.12 0.11
N THR A 27 16.77 14.45 0.25
CA THR A 27 17.77 15.15 1.06
C THR A 27 17.71 14.68 2.52
N ARG A 28 16.50 14.60 3.10
CA ARG A 28 16.30 14.11 4.48
C ARG A 28 16.79 12.67 4.69
N HIS A 29 16.78 11.86 3.64
CA HIS A 29 17.22 10.47 3.66
C HIS A 29 18.59 10.27 2.99
N HIS A 30 19.43 11.32 2.97
CA HIS A 30 20.83 11.27 2.52
C HIS A 30 20.99 10.71 1.10
N ASP A 31 20.04 11.00 0.20
CA ASP A 31 20.00 10.50 -1.18
C ASP A 31 20.01 8.97 -1.31
N ALA A 32 19.67 8.24 -0.24
CA ALA A 32 19.58 6.78 -0.24
C ALA A 32 18.33 6.24 -0.96
N VAL A 33 17.43 7.12 -1.40
CA VAL A 33 16.18 6.76 -2.08
C VAL A 33 16.49 6.48 -3.55
N CYS A 34 16.26 5.24 -3.99
CA CYS A 34 16.48 4.81 -5.37
C CYS A 34 15.19 4.79 -6.21
N GLY A 35 14.01 4.88 -5.57
CA GLY A 35 12.75 5.07 -6.27
C GLY A 35 11.63 5.55 -5.37
N ALA A 36 10.59 6.13 -5.97
CA ALA A 36 9.39 6.55 -5.25
C ALA A 36 8.13 6.08 -6.00
N LEU A 37 7.22 5.49 -5.23
CA LEU A 37 5.97 4.92 -5.71
C LEU A 37 4.79 5.73 -5.17
N LEU A 38 3.89 6.09 -6.06
CA LEU A 38 2.60 6.67 -5.71
C LEU A 38 1.52 5.61 -5.89
N TYR A 39 0.67 5.46 -4.87
CA TYR A 39 -0.46 4.54 -4.89
C TYR A 39 -1.68 5.19 -4.19
N GLY A 40 -2.87 4.65 -4.44
CA GLY A 40 -4.07 4.95 -3.65
C GLY A 40 -5.04 5.91 -4.33
N SER A 41 -5.92 6.53 -3.53
CA SER A 41 -7.03 7.35 -4.03
C SER A 41 -6.60 8.63 -4.74
N CYS A 42 -5.49 9.25 -4.32
CA CYS A 42 -4.97 10.47 -4.94
C CYS A 42 -4.42 10.21 -6.35
N LEU A 43 -3.86 9.02 -6.59
CA LEU A 43 -3.43 8.60 -7.93
C LEU A 43 -4.63 8.48 -8.88
N ARG A 44 -5.72 7.85 -8.42
CA ARG A 44 -6.90 7.59 -9.24
C ARG A 44 -7.75 8.81 -9.53
N ASN A 45 -7.91 9.70 -8.55
CA ASN A 45 -8.72 10.90 -8.72
C ASN A 45 -7.97 12.01 -9.47
N GLY A 46 -6.67 11.81 -9.77
CA GLY A 46 -5.82 12.81 -10.43
C GLY A 46 -5.52 14.05 -9.59
N ASN A 47 -6.09 14.18 -8.38
CA ASN A 47 -5.91 15.31 -7.50
C ASN A 47 -5.20 14.90 -6.20
N ILE A 48 -3.95 15.32 -6.06
CA ILE A 48 -3.12 15.05 -4.88
C ILE A 48 -3.49 15.91 -3.67
N TYR A 49 -4.24 16.99 -3.87
CA TYR A 49 -4.57 17.97 -2.83
C TYR A 49 -5.89 17.67 -2.09
N ASP A 50 -6.76 16.85 -2.66
CA ASP A 50 -8.06 16.51 -2.04
C ASP A 50 -7.97 15.37 -1.01
N GLY A 51 -6.78 14.77 -0.83
CA GLY A 51 -6.60 13.58 0.01
C GLY A 51 -5.24 13.49 0.70
N LEU A 52 -4.97 12.31 1.26
CA LEU A 52 -3.67 11.95 1.80
C LEU A 52 -2.91 11.15 0.74
N VAL A 53 -1.81 11.71 0.25
CA VAL A 53 -0.94 11.06 -0.74
C VAL A 53 -0.19 9.92 -0.03
N ASP A 54 -0.45 8.67 -0.41
CA ASP A 54 0.32 7.52 0.06
C ASP A 54 1.57 7.35 -0.83
N LEU A 55 2.72 7.80 -0.29
CA LEU A 55 4.01 7.75 -0.96
C LEU A 55 4.88 6.65 -0.37
N TYR A 56 5.48 5.83 -1.22
CA TYR A 56 6.45 4.80 -0.82
C TYR A 56 7.83 5.16 -1.36
N LEU A 57 8.78 5.39 -0.46
CA LEU A 57 10.19 5.59 -0.81
C LEU A 57 10.91 4.26 -0.72
N ILE A 58 11.44 3.82 -1.86
CA ILE A 58 12.32 2.67 -1.98
C ILE A 58 13.75 3.16 -1.78
N CYS A 59 14.44 2.62 -0.78
CA CYS A 59 15.83 2.97 -0.50
C CYS A 59 16.79 1.80 -0.73
N ASP A 60 18.08 2.11 -0.91
CA ASP A 60 19.12 1.08 -1.06
C ASP A 60 19.24 0.23 0.21
N SER A 61 19.28 0.90 1.37
CA SER A 61 19.31 0.26 2.68
C SER A 61 18.77 1.19 3.77
N TYR A 62 18.30 0.60 4.87
CA TYR A 62 17.85 1.37 6.03
C TYR A 62 18.98 2.12 6.72
N GLN A 63 20.20 1.58 6.69
CA GLN A 63 21.37 2.26 7.24
C GLN A 63 21.71 3.51 6.44
N ALA A 64 21.61 3.48 5.11
CA ALA A 64 21.80 4.67 4.29
C ALA A 64 20.67 5.70 4.52
N ALA A 65 19.42 5.24 4.64
CA ALA A 65 18.27 6.12 4.81
C ALA A 65 18.13 6.75 6.22
N TYR A 66 18.59 6.07 7.28
CA TYR A 66 18.41 6.52 8.67
C TYR A 66 19.69 6.56 9.51
N GLY A 67 20.86 6.21 8.96
CA GLY A 67 22.09 6.02 9.72
C GLY A 67 22.04 4.82 10.68
N ARG A 68 22.89 4.84 11.72
CA ARG A 68 22.89 3.86 12.82
C ARG A 68 21.83 4.19 13.88
N SER A 69 20.61 4.47 13.44
CA SER A 69 19.50 4.79 14.34
C SER A 69 18.67 3.56 14.67
N TRP A 70 17.99 3.63 15.80
CA TRP A 70 17.03 2.62 16.21
C TRP A 70 15.90 2.45 15.16
N LEU A 71 15.60 3.50 14.38
CA LEU A 71 14.65 3.48 13.27
C LEU A 71 15.05 2.46 12.18
N ALA A 72 16.35 2.32 11.88
CA ALA A 72 16.84 1.34 10.93
C ALA A 72 16.58 -0.10 11.41
N VAL A 73 16.80 -0.35 12.71
CA VAL A 73 16.54 -1.66 13.34
C VAL A 73 15.04 -1.94 13.35
N ALA A 74 14.21 -0.98 13.75
CA ALA A 74 12.76 -1.13 13.76
C ALA A 74 12.20 -1.39 12.34
N ASN A 75 12.76 -0.74 11.32
CA ASN A 75 12.37 -0.97 9.93
C ASN A 75 12.81 -2.34 9.43
N TRP A 76 13.97 -2.83 9.88
CA TRP A 76 14.46 -4.16 9.54
C TRP A 76 13.64 -5.29 10.19
N ILE A 77 13.29 -5.15 11.47
CA ILE A 77 12.50 -6.16 12.21
C ILE A 77 11.08 -6.25 11.64
N LEU A 78 10.44 -5.10 11.41
CA LEU A 78 9.07 -5.08 10.94
C LEU A 78 8.85 -3.98 9.89
N PRO A 79 9.27 -4.23 8.64
CA PRO A 79 9.03 -3.28 7.55
C PRO A 79 7.53 -3.09 7.28
N PRO A 80 7.09 -1.91 6.82
CA PRO A 80 7.84 -0.66 6.66
C PRO A 80 7.65 0.33 7.83
N ASN A 81 8.48 1.38 7.91
CA ASN A 81 8.28 2.56 8.75
C ASN A 81 7.42 3.56 7.99
N VAL A 82 6.50 4.23 8.69
CA VAL A 82 5.57 5.19 8.11
C VAL A 82 5.75 6.52 8.84
N PHE A 83 5.83 7.58 8.05
CA PHE A 83 5.96 8.96 8.49
C PHE A 83 4.87 9.80 7.85
N TYR A 84 4.65 10.98 8.41
CA TYR A 84 3.80 12.01 7.85
C TYR A 84 4.65 13.19 7.44
N ALA A 85 4.48 13.61 6.19
CA ALA A 85 5.07 14.81 5.64
C ALA A 85 3.94 15.75 5.21
N LYS A 86 4.13 17.04 5.46
CA LYS A 86 3.23 18.10 5.00
C LYS A 86 4.03 19.13 4.23
N LEU A 87 3.55 19.52 3.06
CA LEU A 87 4.11 20.64 2.30
C LEU A 87 3.07 21.76 2.32
N VAL A 88 3.39 22.82 3.05
CA VAL A 88 2.62 24.07 3.03
C VAL A 88 3.20 24.90 1.88
N PRO A 89 2.40 25.33 0.89
CA PRO A 89 2.87 26.23 -0.15
C PRO A 89 3.43 27.52 0.46
N ASP A 90 4.47 28.09 -0.15
CA ASP A 90 5.02 29.39 0.26
C ASP A 90 4.07 30.55 -0.08
N ASP A 91 3.13 30.30 -1.01
CA ASP A 91 2.09 31.25 -1.38
C ASP A 91 0.99 31.29 -0.30
N LYS A 92 0.73 32.49 0.24
CA LYS A 92 -0.30 32.75 1.27
C LYS A 92 -1.65 33.14 0.65
N THR A 93 -1.91 32.74 -0.58
CA THR A 93 -3.22 32.92 -1.20
C THR A 93 -4.28 32.06 -0.48
N PRO A 94 -5.54 32.53 -0.37
CA PRO A 94 -6.61 31.79 0.31
C PRO A 94 -6.86 30.38 -0.25
N ASP A 95 -6.48 30.15 -1.52
CA ASP A 95 -6.65 28.88 -2.24
C ASP A 95 -5.42 27.95 -2.17
N ALA A 96 -4.34 28.34 -1.49
CA ALA A 96 -3.13 27.54 -1.36
C ALA A 96 -3.38 26.27 -0.52
N LYS A 97 -3.64 25.15 -1.20
CA LYS A 97 -3.92 23.86 -0.55
C LYS A 97 -2.62 23.23 0.00
N THR A 98 -2.65 22.86 1.28
CA THR A 98 -1.56 22.09 1.91
C THR A 98 -1.55 20.66 1.38
N LEU A 99 -0.39 20.19 0.95
CA LEU A 99 -0.22 18.81 0.53
C LEU A 99 0.06 17.92 1.74
N HIS A 100 -0.81 16.94 1.96
CA HIS A 100 -0.70 15.97 3.04
C HIS A 100 -0.17 14.65 2.49
N CYS A 101 0.96 14.17 3.01
CA CYS A 101 1.59 12.94 2.54
C CYS A 101 1.88 11.96 3.67
N LYS A 102 1.54 10.71 3.43
CA LYS A 102 1.97 9.59 4.24
C LYS A 102 3.13 8.91 3.52
N VAL A 103 4.32 9.04 4.09
CA VAL A 103 5.57 8.57 3.51
C VAL A 103 5.96 7.26 4.16
N THR A 104 6.06 6.20 3.38
CA THR A 104 6.43 4.86 3.83
C THR A 104 7.81 4.53 3.27
N ILE A 105 8.75 4.09 4.11
CA ILE A 105 10.13 3.80 3.67
C ILE A 105 10.40 2.31 3.79
N ILE A 106 10.84 1.71 2.69
CA ILE A 106 11.19 0.30 2.58
C ILE A 106 12.44 0.12 1.72
N SER A 107 13.30 -0.85 2.05
CA SER A 107 14.48 -1.11 1.21
C SER A 107 14.06 -1.85 -0.06
N LEU A 108 14.79 -1.67 -1.16
CA LEU A 108 14.52 -2.40 -2.41
C LEU A 108 14.50 -3.92 -2.17
N ARG A 109 15.44 -4.42 -1.36
CA ARG A 109 15.52 -5.83 -0.96
C ARG A 109 14.26 -6.31 -0.24
N ASP A 110 13.77 -5.57 0.74
CA ASP A 110 12.57 -5.97 1.49
C ASP A 110 11.29 -5.75 0.71
N PHE A 111 11.27 -4.77 -0.20
CA PHE A 111 10.19 -4.59 -1.15
C PHE A 111 10.07 -5.80 -2.08
N GLN A 112 11.17 -6.21 -2.73
CA GLN A 112 11.22 -7.42 -3.56
C GLN A 112 10.80 -8.68 -2.78
N ARG A 113 11.32 -8.86 -1.57
CA ARG A 113 10.91 -9.96 -0.68
C ARG A 113 9.43 -9.90 -0.35
N GLY A 114 8.91 -8.71 -0.04
CA GLY A 114 7.52 -8.46 0.26
C GLY A 114 6.59 -8.72 -0.92
N CYS A 115 7.07 -8.55 -2.15
CA CYS A 115 6.36 -8.88 -3.38
C CYS A 115 6.44 -10.37 -3.74
N SER A 116 7.45 -11.09 -3.24
CA SER A 116 7.74 -12.48 -3.61
C SER A 116 6.75 -13.51 -3.02
N PRO A 117 6.61 -14.69 -3.65
CA PRO A 117 5.80 -15.79 -3.11
C PRO A 117 6.33 -16.35 -1.80
N GLY A 118 7.59 -16.06 -1.44
CA GLY A 118 8.21 -16.45 -0.18
C GLY A 118 7.64 -15.70 1.03
N ARG A 119 6.96 -14.57 0.83
CA ARG A 119 6.30 -13.83 1.91
C ARG A 119 4.87 -14.32 2.10
N PHE A 120 4.60 -14.94 3.24
CA PHE A 120 3.27 -15.47 3.55
C PHE A 120 2.21 -14.37 3.77
N GLU A 121 2.61 -13.26 4.40
CA GLU A 121 1.76 -12.09 4.68
C GLU A 121 1.45 -11.31 3.39
N SER A 122 0.19 -10.96 3.16
CA SER A 122 -0.29 -10.28 1.95
C SER A 122 -0.16 -8.77 1.90
N TYR A 123 0.47 -8.15 2.90
CA TYR A 123 0.48 -6.70 3.06
C TYR A 123 1.15 -5.95 1.89
N ILE A 124 2.30 -6.43 1.40
CA ILE A 124 3.03 -5.78 0.30
C ILE A 124 2.48 -6.27 -1.04
N TRP A 125 2.55 -7.57 -1.34
CA TRP A 125 2.10 -8.05 -2.65
C TRP A 125 0.61 -7.81 -2.92
N GLY A 126 -0.27 -7.82 -1.91
CA GLY A 126 -1.69 -7.50 -2.10
C GLY A 126 -1.95 -6.02 -2.42
N ARG A 127 -1.10 -5.13 -1.88
CA ARG A 127 -1.17 -3.68 -2.15
C ARG A 127 -0.60 -3.34 -3.52
N PHE A 128 0.57 -3.88 -3.83
CA PHE A 128 1.33 -3.55 -5.04
C PHE A 128 0.95 -4.39 -6.26
N ALA A 129 -0.02 -5.31 -6.12
CA ALA A 129 -0.72 -5.90 -7.25
C ALA A 129 -1.75 -4.95 -7.90
N GLN A 130 -1.99 -3.79 -7.29
CA GLN A 130 -2.87 -2.75 -7.79
C GLN A 130 -2.07 -1.74 -8.63
N PRO A 131 -2.73 -0.97 -9.51
CA PRO A 131 -2.08 0.09 -10.28
C PRO A 131 -1.27 1.03 -9.39
N THR A 132 0.02 1.05 -9.62
CA THR A 132 1.01 1.85 -8.91
C THR A 132 1.84 2.63 -9.93
N SER A 133 2.04 3.92 -9.67
CA SER A 133 2.86 4.78 -10.53
C SER A 133 4.25 4.96 -9.92
N ILE A 134 5.29 4.84 -10.75
CA ILE A 134 6.68 5.12 -10.38
C ILE A 134 6.94 6.58 -10.71
N ILE A 135 6.94 7.44 -9.70
CA ILE A 135 7.05 8.89 -9.88
C ILE A 135 8.50 9.39 -9.82
N TYR A 136 9.41 8.53 -9.36
CA TYR A 136 10.85 8.78 -9.36
C TYR A 136 11.60 7.45 -9.42
N SER A 137 12.68 7.40 -10.19
CA SER A 137 13.72 6.39 -10.13
C SER A 137 15.07 7.08 -10.30
N ARG A 138 16.08 6.65 -9.54
CA ARG A 138 17.43 7.22 -9.65
C ARG A 138 18.09 6.86 -10.99
N ASP A 139 17.87 5.64 -11.45
CA ASP A 139 18.50 5.06 -12.63
C ASP A 139 17.60 3.97 -13.24
N GLU A 140 17.93 3.52 -14.46
CA GLU A 140 17.16 2.51 -15.19
C GLU A 140 17.20 1.13 -14.50
N GLN A 141 18.29 0.82 -13.79
CA GLN A 141 18.41 -0.44 -13.05
C GLN A 141 17.42 -0.49 -11.88
N SER A 142 17.34 0.60 -11.11
CA SER A 142 16.40 0.76 -10.01
C SER A 142 14.97 0.73 -10.52
N ARG A 143 14.71 1.36 -11.67
CA ARG A 143 13.40 1.36 -12.32
C ARG A 143 12.98 -0.07 -12.68
N SER A 144 13.83 -0.79 -13.42
CA SER A 144 13.55 -2.18 -13.82
C SER A 144 13.34 -3.08 -12.60
N ALA A 145 14.18 -2.96 -11.56
CA ALA A 145 14.06 -3.77 -10.35
C ALA A 145 12.76 -3.51 -9.57
N ILE A 146 12.26 -2.27 -9.60
CA ILE A 146 10.97 -1.90 -9.00
C ILE A 146 9.82 -2.45 -9.84
N GLU A 147 9.85 -2.28 -11.16
CA GLU A 147 8.81 -2.79 -12.06
C GLU A 147 8.71 -4.33 -11.99
N ASP A 148 9.85 -5.03 -11.95
CA ASP A 148 9.91 -6.49 -11.75
C ASP A 148 9.28 -6.90 -10.40
N ALA A 149 9.51 -6.12 -9.34
CA ALA A 149 8.88 -6.36 -8.04
C ALA A 149 7.36 -6.12 -8.08
N LEU A 150 6.88 -5.14 -8.84
CA LEU A 150 5.44 -4.90 -9.03
C LEU A 150 4.79 -6.05 -9.81
N LEU A 151 5.41 -6.50 -10.91
CA LEU A 151 4.96 -7.70 -11.63
C LEU A 151 4.96 -8.93 -10.72
N GLN A 152 6.00 -9.12 -9.91
CA GLN A 152 6.06 -10.22 -8.96
C GLN A 152 4.96 -10.14 -7.89
N ALA A 153 4.56 -8.94 -7.45
CA ALA A 153 3.45 -8.76 -6.52
C ALA A 153 2.13 -9.23 -7.15
N VAL A 154 1.86 -8.86 -8.40
CA VAL A 154 0.69 -9.31 -9.17
C VAL A 154 0.69 -10.83 -9.32
N HIS A 155 1.82 -11.39 -9.75
CA HIS A 155 2.00 -12.85 -9.86
C HIS A 155 1.71 -13.57 -8.55
N THR A 156 2.29 -13.08 -7.45
CA THR A 156 2.08 -13.65 -6.11
C THR A 156 0.61 -13.57 -5.70
N LEU A 157 -0.06 -12.42 -5.92
CA LEU A 157 -1.50 -12.29 -5.63
C LEU A 157 -2.30 -13.32 -6.40
N LEU A 158 -2.14 -13.41 -7.72
CA LEU A 158 -2.87 -14.37 -8.57
C LEU A 158 -2.60 -15.82 -8.16
N GLN A 159 -1.33 -16.18 -7.98
CA GLN A 159 -0.93 -17.53 -7.59
C GLN A 159 -1.54 -17.95 -6.25
N ARG A 160 -1.65 -17.01 -5.29
CA ARG A 160 -2.23 -17.29 -3.96
C ARG A 160 -3.75 -17.15 -3.94
N ALA A 161 -4.35 -16.28 -4.74
CA ALA A 161 -5.78 -16.00 -4.71
C ALA A 161 -6.59 -16.98 -5.56
N VAL A 162 -6.20 -17.21 -6.83
CA VAL A 162 -7.00 -17.99 -7.80
C VAL A 162 -7.43 -19.37 -7.29
N PRO A 163 -6.59 -20.16 -6.56
CA PRO A 163 -7.05 -21.44 -6.01
C PRO A 163 -8.19 -21.33 -4.97
N ALA A 164 -8.40 -20.16 -4.37
CA ALA A 164 -9.49 -19.89 -3.44
C ALA A 164 -10.75 -19.30 -4.10
N LEU A 165 -10.70 -18.99 -5.40
CA LEU A 165 -11.79 -18.43 -6.19
C LEU A 165 -12.54 -19.52 -6.98
N PRO A 166 -13.72 -19.22 -7.56
CA PRO A 166 -14.40 -20.12 -8.50
C PRO A 166 -13.49 -20.59 -9.65
N GLU A 167 -13.83 -21.71 -10.28
CA GLU A 167 -13.02 -22.26 -11.40
C GLU A 167 -13.04 -21.35 -12.62
N GLN A 168 -14.14 -20.65 -12.84
CA GLN A 168 -14.36 -19.73 -13.94
C GLN A 168 -15.19 -18.52 -13.49
N GLY A 169 -15.07 -17.40 -14.19
CA GLY A 169 -15.83 -16.19 -13.91
C GLY A 169 -15.41 -15.01 -14.78
N SER A 170 -15.98 -13.83 -14.53
CA SER A 170 -15.51 -12.59 -15.16
C SER A 170 -14.13 -12.21 -14.63
N LEU A 171 -13.32 -11.57 -15.46
CA LEU A 171 -11.99 -11.11 -15.09
C LEU A 171 -12.06 -10.01 -14.01
N ALA A 172 -13.05 -9.12 -14.10
CA ALA A 172 -13.29 -8.10 -13.07
C ALA A 172 -13.60 -8.75 -11.71
N GLY A 173 -14.46 -9.77 -11.70
CA GLY A 173 -14.81 -10.52 -10.49
C GLY A 173 -13.63 -11.30 -9.89
N LEU A 174 -12.68 -11.75 -10.73
CA LEU A 174 -11.43 -12.34 -10.24
C LEU A 174 -10.60 -11.33 -9.44
N TRP A 175 -10.40 -10.12 -9.97
CA TRP A 175 -9.60 -9.09 -9.32
C TRP A 175 -10.27 -8.56 -8.05
N GLU A 176 -11.58 -8.33 -8.11
CA GLU A 176 -12.37 -7.94 -6.94
C GLU A 176 -12.17 -8.94 -5.80
N GLN A 177 -12.40 -10.23 -6.05
CA GLN A 177 -12.32 -11.26 -5.03
C GLN A 177 -10.87 -11.49 -4.56
N ALA A 178 -9.89 -11.46 -5.45
CA ALA A 178 -8.48 -11.61 -5.10
C ALA A 178 -8.01 -10.46 -4.18
N LEU A 179 -8.38 -9.22 -4.51
CA LEU A 179 -8.07 -8.06 -3.67
C LEU A 179 -8.82 -8.11 -2.34
N ALA A 180 -10.09 -8.52 -2.35
CA ALA A 180 -10.87 -8.70 -1.12
C ALA A 180 -10.23 -9.72 -0.15
N LEU A 181 -9.65 -10.82 -0.67
CA LEU A 181 -8.88 -11.76 0.14
C LEU A 181 -7.71 -11.07 0.84
N SER A 182 -6.97 -10.22 0.12
CA SER A 182 -5.85 -9.46 0.70
C SER A 182 -6.32 -8.44 1.75
N TYR A 183 -7.40 -7.70 1.49
CA TYR A 183 -7.96 -6.72 2.42
C TYR A 183 -8.48 -7.35 3.71
N ALA A 184 -9.06 -8.56 3.62
CA ALA A 184 -9.55 -9.29 4.79
C ALA A 184 -8.44 -9.68 5.78
N THR A 185 -7.16 -9.60 5.38
CA THR A 185 -6.00 -9.85 6.25
C THR A 185 -5.52 -8.61 6.99
N GLU A 186 -5.94 -7.41 6.59
CA GLU A 186 -5.51 -6.16 7.21
C GLU A 186 -6.52 -5.68 8.26
N LEU A 187 -6.05 -4.92 9.24
CA LEU A 187 -6.91 -4.10 10.11
C LEU A 187 -7.28 -2.81 9.37
N ARG A 188 -8.14 -2.93 8.35
CA ARG A 188 -8.68 -1.79 7.62
C ARG A 188 -10.19 -1.85 7.56
N SER A 189 -10.83 -0.75 7.89
CA SER A 189 -12.23 -0.49 7.55
C SER A 189 -12.30 0.09 6.13
N GLU A 190 -12.00 -0.70 5.11
CA GLU A 190 -12.30 -0.25 3.74
C GLU A 190 -13.81 -0.27 3.49
N ARG A 191 -14.31 0.69 2.69
CA ARG A 191 -15.73 0.73 2.33
C ARG A 191 -16.07 -0.53 1.51
N LYS A 192 -17.24 -1.11 1.76
CA LYS A 192 -17.80 -2.16 0.89
C LYS A 192 -17.87 -1.61 -0.56
N GLY A 193 -17.47 -2.42 -1.55
CA GLY A 193 -17.41 -2.02 -2.96
C GLY A 193 -16.07 -1.42 -3.44
N ARG A 194 -15.08 -1.21 -2.55
CA ARG A 194 -13.79 -0.64 -2.95
C ARG A 194 -12.99 -1.51 -3.93
N ALA A 195 -13.02 -2.84 -3.74
CA ALA A 195 -12.34 -3.77 -4.64
C ALA A 195 -13.01 -3.79 -6.02
N GLU A 196 -14.34 -3.67 -6.07
CA GLU A 196 -15.13 -3.62 -7.28
C GLU A 196 -14.86 -2.33 -8.08
N GLU A 197 -14.93 -1.17 -7.43
CA GLU A 197 -14.61 0.15 -8.02
C GLU A 197 -13.20 0.14 -8.63
N LEU A 198 -12.25 -0.49 -7.95
CA LEU A 198 -10.88 -0.59 -8.44
C LEU A 198 -10.77 -1.52 -9.65
N ALA A 199 -11.41 -2.69 -9.61
CA ALA A 199 -11.39 -3.64 -10.72
C ALA A 199 -12.01 -3.03 -11.99
N GLN A 200 -13.09 -2.25 -11.84
CA GLN A 200 -13.77 -1.57 -12.95
C GLN A 200 -12.96 -0.40 -13.50
N SER A 201 -12.43 0.48 -12.64
CA SER A 201 -11.68 1.68 -13.08
C SER A 201 -10.33 1.38 -13.75
N SER A 202 -9.76 0.20 -13.54
CA SER A 202 -8.42 -0.18 -14.04
C SER A 202 -8.43 -1.44 -14.90
N GLN A 203 -9.51 -1.65 -15.66
CA GLN A 203 -9.75 -2.89 -16.41
C GLN A 203 -8.64 -3.21 -17.42
N GLU A 204 -8.09 -2.20 -18.11
CA GLU A 204 -7.00 -2.39 -19.09
C GLU A 204 -5.70 -2.88 -18.43
N PHE A 205 -5.33 -2.27 -17.29
CA PHE A 205 -4.19 -2.69 -16.48
C PHE A 205 -4.34 -4.15 -16.06
N TYR A 206 -5.49 -4.48 -15.47
CA TYR A 206 -5.79 -5.82 -14.97
C TYR A 206 -5.87 -6.87 -16.08
N THR A 207 -6.32 -6.50 -17.26
CA THR A 207 -6.33 -7.37 -18.44
C THR A 207 -4.91 -7.67 -18.91
N THR A 208 -4.09 -6.64 -19.03
CA THR A 208 -2.71 -6.76 -19.50
C THR A 208 -1.88 -7.65 -18.58
N ILE A 209 -1.94 -7.40 -17.26
CA ILE A 209 -1.16 -8.19 -16.29
C ILE A 209 -1.69 -9.61 -16.10
N ALA A 210 -3.01 -9.84 -16.20
CA ALA A 210 -3.56 -11.19 -16.12
C ALA A 210 -3.09 -12.04 -17.29
N ARG A 211 -3.09 -11.48 -18.51
CA ARG A 211 -2.56 -12.14 -19.70
C ARG A 211 -1.05 -12.37 -19.60
N HIS A 212 -0.31 -11.37 -19.11
CA HIS A 212 1.14 -11.48 -18.89
C HIS A 212 1.50 -12.67 -17.99
N HIS A 213 0.74 -12.90 -16.92
CA HIS A 213 1.02 -13.98 -15.97
C HIS A 213 0.37 -15.33 -16.28
N ALA A 214 -0.50 -15.42 -17.29
CA ALA A 214 -1.35 -16.60 -17.52
C ALA A 214 -0.57 -17.93 -17.57
N ASN A 215 0.62 -17.92 -18.20
CA ASN A 215 1.46 -19.11 -18.36
C ASN A 215 2.46 -19.34 -17.21
N SER A 216 2.46 -18.50 -16.17
CA SER A 216 3.50 -18.49 -15.12
C SER A 216 2.97 -18.84 -13.73
N LEU A 217 1.67 -19.05 -13.54
CA LEU A 217 1.07 -19.24 -12.21
C LEU A 217 1.34 -20.63 -11.60
N GLY A 218 1.81 -21.59 -12.39
CA GLY A 218 2.05 -22.98 -11.96
C GLY A 218 0.80 -23.86 -11.97
N PHE A 219 -0.25 -23.44 -12.66
CA PHE A 219 -1.46 -24.19 -12.97
C PHE A 219 -2.09 -23.63 -14.26
N PRO A 220 -2.90 -24.41 -15.01
CA PRO A 220 -3.60 -23.91 -16.18
C PRO A 220 -4.53 -22.77 -15.81
N PHE A 221 -4.27 -21.60 -16.40
CA PHE A 221 -5.05 -20.39 -16.25
C PHE A 221 -5.15 -19.71 -17.62
N THR A 222 -6.36 -19.41 -18.06
CA THR A 222 -6.59 -18.77 -19.36
C THR A 222 -7.53 -17.60 -19.19
N VAL A 223 -7.19 -16.49 -19.83
CA VAL A 223 -8.04 -15.30 -19.96
C VAL A 223 -8.52 -15.25 -21.41
N TYR A 224 -9.82 -15.17 -21.61
CA TYR A 224 -10.44 -15.16 -22.94
C TYR A 224 -11.57 -14.13 -22.97
N ASP A 225 -11.93 -13.71 -24.18
CA ASP A 225 -13.11 -12.88 -24.43
C ASP A 225 -14.22 -13.79 -24.93
N ASP A 226 -15.40 -13.75 -24.31
CA ASP A 226 -16.55 -14.55 -24.72
C ASP A 226 -17.49 -13.81 -25.70
N GLY A 227 -17.12 -12.60 -26.11
CA GLY A 227 -17.90 -11.70 -26.96
C GLY A 227 -18.76 -10.72 -26.18
N THR A 228 -18.89 -10.87 -24.86
CA THR A 228 -19.61 -9.94 -23.98
C THR A 228 -18.71 -9.32 -22.93
N GLU A 229 -17.86 -10.12 -22.29
CA GLU A 229 -16.91 -9.67 -21.28
C GLU A 229 -15.65 -10.53 -21.27
N LEU A 230 -14.57 -9.99 -20.68
CA LEU A 230 -13.38 -10.77 -20.41
C LEU A 230 -13.63 -11.74 -19.26
N ARG A 231 -13.29 -13.01 -19.48
CA ARG A 231 -13.45 -14.10 -18.52
C ARG A 231 -12.14 -14.81 -18.26
N TYR A 232 -12.13 -15.57 -17.18
CA TYR A 232 -11.04 -16.49 -16.86
C TYR A 232 -11.57 -17.90 -16.63
N ILE A 233 -10.70 -18.87 -16.85
CA ILE A 233 -10.85 -20.26 -16.41
C ILE A 233 -9.55 -20.74 -15.78
N SER A 234 -9.66 -21.50 -14.70
CA SER A 234 -8.56 -22.04 -13.92
C SER A 234 -8.80 -23.52 -13.60
N GLN A 235 -7.83 -24.37 -13.92
CA GLN A 235 -7.90 -25.80 -13.62
C GLN A 235 -6.96 -26.12 -12.47
N ILE A 236 -7.53 -26.36 -11.29
CA ILE A 236 -6.77 -26.54 -10.05
C ILE A 236 -7.38 -27.69 -9.26
N ASP A 237 -6.54 -28.65 -8.86
CA ASP A 237 -6.95 -29.78 -8.03
C ASP A 237 -7.65 -29.34 -6.73
N HIS A 238 -8.74 -30.02 -6.36
CA HIS A 238 -9.53 -29.77 -5.17
C HIS A 238 -8.68 -29.75 -3.88
N LYS A 239 -7.64 -30.60 -3.79
CA LYS A 239 -6.73 -30.60 -2.63
C LYS A 239 -5.99 -29.27 -2.49
N LYS A 240 -5.48 -28.73 -3.60
CA LYS A 240 -4.81 -27.41 -3.64
C LYS A 240 -5.79 -26.29 -3.27
N ARG A 241 -7.04 -26.35 -3.76
CA ARG A 241 -8.09 -25.37 -3.42
C ARG A 241 -8.38 -25.35 -1.90
N ARG A 242 -8.53 -26.53 -1.28
CA ARG A 242 -8.75 -26.66 0.18
C ARG A 242 -7.57 -26.15 1.01
N LEU A 243 -6.35 -26.53 0.65
CA LEU A 243 -5.13 -26.05 1.31
C LEU A 243 -4.99 -24.53 1.17
N CYS A 244 -5.36 -23.97 0.02
CA CYS A 244 -5.35 -22.53 -0.20
C CYS A 244 -6.34 -21.79 0.71
N ALA A 245 -7.57 -22.31 0.84
CA ALA A 245 -8.57 -21.73 1.74
C ALA A 245 -8.09 -21.72 3.20
N LEU A 246 -7.47 -22.81 3.67
CA LEU A 246 -6.83 -22.86 4.99
C LEU A 246 -5.70 -21.85 5.12
N ALA A 247 -4.81 -21.76 4.12
CA ALA A 247 -3.74 -20.79 4.10
C ALA A 247 -4.26 -19.34 4.19
N TRP A 248 -5.36 -19.01 3.51
CA TRP A 248 -6.00 -17.69 3.63
C TRP A 248 -6.63 -17.45 5.00
N SER A 249 -7.19 -18.47 5.65
CA SER A 249 -7.64 -18.35 7.04
C SER A 249 -6.47 -18.00 7.98
N LEU A 250 -5.34 -18.69 7.83
CA LEU A 250 -4.13 -18.41 8.60
C LEU A 250 -3.55 -17.02 8.28
N ARG A 251 -3.53 -16.61 7.00
CA ARG A 251 -3.12 -15.26 6.60
C ARG A 251 -3.99 -14.19 7.25
N ARG A 252 -5.29 -14.42 7.41
CA ARG A 252 -6.19 -13.47 8.08
C ARG A 252 -5.81 -13.25 9.54
N GLY A 253 -5.54 -14.33 10.28
CA GLY A 253 -5.08 -14.23 11.67
C GLY A 253 -3.72 -13.55 11.78
N GLN A 254 -2.75 -14.02 11.00
CA GLN A 254 -1.38 -13.49 11.02
C GLN A 254 -1.32 -12.02 10.58
N GLY A 255 -2.01 -11.65 9.50
CA GLY A 255 -2.01 -10.29 8.96
C GLY A 255 -2.59 -9.28 9.95
N LYS A 256 -3.65 -9.66 10.69
CA LYS A 256 -4.21 -8.83 11.76
C LYS A 256 -3.22 -8.64 12.90
N LEU A 257 -2.58 -9.71 13.37
CA LEU A 257 -1.57 -9.63 14.42
C LEU A 257 -0.39 -8.74 14.00
N ILE A 258 0.14 -8.95 12.79
CA ILE A 258 1.24 -8.12 12.26
C ILE A 258 0.81 -6.67 12.09
N SER A 259 -0.45 -6.41 11.68
CA SER A 259 -0.99 -5.05 11.59
C SER A 259 -0.99 -4.35 12.95
N ILE A 260 -1.39 -5.05 14.03
CA ILE A 260 -1.30 -4.52 15.42
C ILE A 260 0.16 -4.20 15.76
N MET A 261 1.07 -5.14 15.49
CA MET A 261 2.50 -4.93 15.76
C MET A 261 3.06 -3.74 14.98
N ARG A 262 2.63 -3.51 13.74
CA ARG A 262 3.02 -2.31 12.98
C ARG A 262 2.46 -1.03 13.59
N VAL A 263 1.22 -1.03 14.07
CA VAL A 263 0.63 0.13 14.77
C VAL A 263 1.41 0.41 16.06
N LEU A 264 1.69 -0.61 16.86
CA LEU A 264 2.48 -0.48 18.09
C LEU A 264 3.87 0.08 17.77
N LYS A 265 4.56 -0.48 16.76
CA LYS A 265 5.85 0.05 16.29
C LYS A 265 5.75 1.49 15.79
N ALA A 266 4.68 1.85 15.07
CA ALA A 266 4.48 3.21 14.58
C ALA A 266 4.41 4.22 15.73
N LEU A 267 3.79 3.86 16.86
CA LEU A 267 3.74 4.74 18.04
C LEU A 267 5.13 5.08 18.61
N PHE A 268 6.13 4.22 18.41
CA PHE A 268 7.49 4.49 18.81
C PHE A 268 8.29 5.20 17.71
N THR A 269 8.08 4.83 16.44
CA THR A 269 8.95 5.22 15.30
C THR A 269 8.59 6.57 14.71
N PHE A 270 7.41 7.08 15.04
CA PHE A 270 6.84 8.22 14.35
C PHE A 270 6.65 9.41 15.29
N ASP A 271 7.56 10.37 15.20
CA ASP A 271 7.36 11.73 15.71
C ASP A 271 6.13 12.35 15.00
N GLY A 272 5.05 12.55 15.74
CA GLY A 272 3.77 13.04 15.20
C GLY A 272 2.73 11.96 14.89
N ALA A 273 2.93 10.69 15.29
CA ALA A 273 1.93 9.61 15.18
C ALA A 273 0.58 9.97 15.76
N LEU A 274 0.65 10.55 16.94
CA LEU A 274 -0.52 11.00 17.67
C LEU A 274 -1.17 12.15 16.91
N ASP A 275 -0.42 13.16 16.48
CA ASP A 275 -0.97 14.32 15.76
C ASP A 275 -1.63 13.93 14.43
N TYR A 276 -1.07 12.97 13.71
CA TYR A 276 -1.71 12.39 12.52
C TYR A 276 -3.00 11.63 12.86
N PHE A 277 -2.99 10.83 13.94
CA PHE A 277 -4.18 10.12 14.41
C PHE A 277 -5.31 11.11 14.77
N ALA A 278 -4.97 12.19 15.49
CA ALA A 278 -5.91 13.26 15.79
C ALA A 278 -6.46 13.90 14.51
N TRP A 279 -5.61 14.41 13.62
CA TRP A 279 -6.05 15.02 12.35
C TRP A 279 -6.98 14.10 11.54
N LYS A 280 -6.67 12.80 11.48
CA LYS A 280 -7.49 11.84 10.75
C LYS A 280 -8.86 11.67 11.40
N LEU A 281 -8.91 11.66 12.73
CA LEU A 281 -10.15 11.58 13.49
C LEU A 281 -10.96 12.88 13.30
N GLU A 282 -10.34 14.05 13.44
CA GLU A 282 -10.95 15.37 13.21
C GLU A 282 -11.62 15.46 11.85
N ARG A 283 -10.98 14.94 10.80
CA ARG A 283 -11.52 14.95 9.43
C ARG A 283 -12.77 14.08 9.27
N HIS A 284 -12.90 13.01 10.05
CA HIS A 284 -14.04 12.09 9.97
C HIS A 284 -15.17 12.46 10.93
N THR A 285 -14.86 13.07 12.07
CA THR A 285 -15.83 13.43 13.10
C THR A 285 -16.26 14.88 13.03
N GLY A 286 -15.45 15.76 12.43
CA GLY A 286 -15.66 17.21 12.42
C GLY A 286 -15.27 17.90 13.73
N GLU A 287 -14.84 17.14 14.75
CA GLU A 287 -14.46 17.68 16.07
C GLU A 287 -12.94 17.78 16.20
N LYS A 288 -12.44 18.88 16.78
CA LYS A 288 -11.02 19.07 17.07
C LYS A 288 -10.56 18.14 18.20
N ILE A 289 -9.53 17.34 17.96
CA ILE A 289 -9.01 16.32 18.87
C ILE A 289 -7.66 16.78 19.43
N VAL A 290 -7.68 17.28 20.66
CA VAL A 290 -6.46 17.66 21.38
C VAL A 290 -5.90 16.45 22.12
N ILE A 291 -4.66 16.09 21.82
CA ILE A 291 -3.99 14.94 22.43
C ILE A 291 -3.35 15.39 23.75
N PRO A 292 -3.71 14.76 24.88
CA PRO A 292 -3.14 15.13 26.17
C PRO A 292 -1.63 14.88 26.23
N ASP A 293 -0.88 15.76 26.90
CA ASP A 293 0.57 15.63 27.06
C ASP A 293 1.01 14.31 27.72
N LYS A 294 0.18 13.76 28.61
CA LYS A 294 0.42 12.45 29.24
C LYS A 294 0.44 11.32 28.19
N VAL A 295 -0.45 11.39 27.19
CA VAL A 295 -0.49 10.44 26.06
C VAL A 295 0.72 10.63 25.17
N ARG A 296 1.16 11.87 24.95
CA ARG A 296 2.38 12.16 24.17
C ARG A 296 3.65 11.62 24.83
N ARG A 297 3.78 11.75 26.15
CA ARG A 297 4.96 11.29 26.89
C ARG A 297 5.04 9.78 27.07
N VAL A 298 3.90 9.12 27.33
CA VAL A 298 3.87 7.67 27.56
C VAL A 298 2.69 7.03 26.80
N PRO A 299 2.79 6.89 25.47
CA PRO A 299 1.69 6.39 24.66
C PRO A 299 1.19 5.01 25.10
N MET A 300 2.07 4.08 25.48
CA MET A 300 1.66 2.72 25.84
C MET A 300 0.67 2.63 27.00
N ILE A 301 0.78 3.55 27.97
CA ILE A 301 -0.04 3.52 29.19
C ILE A 301 -1.31 4.35 29.02
N PHE A 302 -1.26 5.43 28.25
CA PHE A 302 -2.38 6.38 28.21
C PHE A 302 -3.15 6.36 26.89
N LEU A 303 -2.60 5.76 25.81
CA LEU A 303 -3.27 5.72 24.51
C LEU A 303 -4.53 4.86 24.54
N TRP A 304 -4.52 3.71 25.24
CA TRP A 304 -5.73 2.88 25.34
C TRP A 304 -6.84 3.60 26.10
N GLY A 305 -6.52 4.32 27.18
CA GLY A 305 -7.49 5.12 27.93
C GLY A 305 -8.04 6.29 27.10
N PHE A 306 -7.18 6.94 26.32
CA PHE A 306 -7.58 7.98 25.38
C PHE A 306 -8.48 7.44 24.26
N CYS A 307 -8.12 6.32 23.64
CA CYS A 307 -8.94 5.65 22.64
C CYS A 307 -10.29 5.19 23.22
N TRP A 308 -10.32 4.70 24.46
CA TRP A 308 -11.56 4.31 25.13
C TRP A 308 -12.48 5.51 25.41
N ASP A 309 -11.92 6.65 25.83
CA ASP A 309 -12.69 7.89 26.01
C ASP A 309 -13.28 8.38 24.68
N LEU A 310 -12.48 8.40 23.61
CA LEU A 310 -12.93 8.73 22.27
C LEU A 310 -14.03 7.77 21.76
N TYR A 311 -13.91 6.46 22.03
CA TYR A 311 -14.95 5.46 21.73
C TYR A 311 -16.24 5.74 22.50
N ARG A 312 -16.15 6.04 23.81
CA ARG A 312 -17.31 6.40 24.64
C ARG A 312 -18.01 7.68 24.17
N ARG A 313 -17.26 8.62 23.60
CA ARG A 313 -17.79 9.84 22.97
C ARG A 313 -18.40 9.59 21.59
N GLY A 314 -18.32 8.38 21.05
CA GLY A 314 -18.86 8.02 19.74
C GLY A 314 -18.03 8.51 18.56
N LEU A 315 -16.79 8.93 18.79
CA LEU A 315 -15.91 9.53 17.79
C LEU A 315 -15.24 8.50 16.86
N PHE A 316 -15.20 7.22 17.26
CA PHE A 316 -14.92 6.11 16.35
C PHE A 316 -15.60 4.82 16.83
N LYS A 317 -15.86 3.89 15.90
CA LYS A 317 -16.51 2.59 16.15
C LYS A 317 -15.53 1.43 16.01
#